data_AF-A0A517YLP3-F1
#
_entry.id   AF-A0A517YLP3-F1
#
_cell.length_a   1.000
_cell.length_b   1.000
_cell.length_c   1.000
_cell.angle_alpha   90.00
_cell.angle_beta   90.00
_cell.angle_gamma   90.00
#
_symmetry.space_group_name_H-M   'P 1'
#
loop_
_entity.id
_entity.type
_entity.pdbx_description
1 polymer ?
#
loop_
_entity_poly.entity_id
_entity_poly.type
_entity_poly.pdbx_seq_one_letter_code
_entity_poly.pdbx_strand_id
1 'polypeptide(L)'
;MPNPADPLRPEREEEVTSQPAEPAADEEGVEEAGAEPEFLSQVMNQTLAGLTSTRELNPKLDAALLDVARQYPGESLSLDPVAIELIAASLRVQFPAIAQREPLLRRMSLWVAESVLADPAARHRLAELWARLGEAVQ
;
A
#
# COMPACT_ATOMS: atom_id res chain seq x y z
N MET A 1 34.91 37.50 -12.99
CA MET A 1 35.30 37.47 -14.41
C MET A 1 35.63 36.04 -14.81
N PRO A 2 35.30 35.64 -16.04
CA PRO A 2 34.79 34.32 -16.41
C PRO A 2 35.87 33.25 -16.64
N ASN A 3 35.54 31.99 -16.34
CA ASN A 3 36.29 30.82 -16.83
C ASN A 3 35.69 30.42 -18.19
N PRO A 4 36.45 30.50 -19.31
CA PRO A 4 35.95 30.21 -20.63
C PRO A 4 36.19 28.75 -21.05
N ALA A 5 35.19 28.20 -21.75
CA ALA A 5 35.34 27.25 -22.84
C ALA A 5 35.80 25.82 -22.52
N ASP A 6 34.80 24.95 -22.39
CA ASP A 6 34.74 23.70 -23.17
C ASP A 6 34.86 24.06 -24.66
N PRO A 7 35.84 23.49 -25.40
CA PRO A 7 35.49 22.41 -26.30
C PRO A 7 36.62 21.38 -26.46
N LEU A 8 36.29 20.13 -26.78
CA LEU A 8 36.93 19.31 -27.84
C LEU A 8 36.35 17.88 -27.81
N ARG A 9 35.25 17.70 -28.56
CA ARG A 9 35.01 16.46 -29.32
C ARG A 9 35.87 16.52 -30.59
N PRO A 10 36.55 15.42 -30.97
CA PRO A 10 36.20 14.74 -32.22
C PRO A 10 36.28 13.20 -32.11
N GLU A 11 35.25 12.46 -32.54
CA GLU A 11 35.11 11.78 -33.85
C GLU A 11 35.96 10.50 -34.02
N ARG A 12 35.26 9.38 -34.22
CA ARG A 12 35.56 8.18 -35.03
C ARG A 12 34.49 7.12 -34.68
N GLU A 13 33.43 6.95 -35.48
CA GLU A 13 33.39 6.14 -36.70
C GLU A 13 34.01 4.75 -36.50
N GLU A 14 33.19 3.80 -36.08
CA GLU A 14 33.32 2.40 -36.52
C GLU A 14 31.94 1.92 -36.97
N GLU A 15 31.79 1.93 -38.28
CA GLU A 15 30.77 1.24 -39.05
C GLU A 15 31.17 -0.23 -39.14
N VAL A 16 30.45 -1.16 -38.51
CA VAL A 16 30.46 -2.58 -38.94
C VAL A 16 29.06 -3.17 -38.80
N THR A 17 28.41 -3.23 -39.95
CA THR A 17 27.35 -4.15 -40.35
C THR A 17 27.35 -5.50 -39.63
N SER A 18 26.22 -5.89 -39.05
CA SER A 18 25.85 -7.30 -38.85
C SER A 18 24.33 -7.44 -38.87
N GLN A 19 23.86 -7.97 -40.00
CA GLN A 19 22.58 -8.64 -40.28
C GLN A 19 21.66 -8.93 -39.06
N PRO A 20 20.37 -8.57 -39.13
CA PRO A 20 19.35 -9.36 -38.47
C PRO A 20 19.20 -10.66 -39.27
N ALA A 21 19.70 -11.76 -38.71
CA ALA A 21 19.29 -13.08 -39.16
C ALA A 21 17.77 -13.19 -38.95
N GLU A 22 17.03 -13.46 -40.02
CA GLU A 22 15.63 -13.87 -39.96
C GLU A 22 15.52 -15.08 -39.02
N PRO A 23 14.67 -15.04 -37.98
CA PRO A 23 14.34 -16.26 -37.26
C PRO A 23 13.53 -17.13 -38.20
N ALA A 24 14.11 -18.29 -38.52
CA ALA A 24 13.43 -19.36 -39.22
C ALA A 24 12.09 -19.66 -38.51
N ALA A 25 11.05 -19.77 -39.33
CA ALA A 25 9.77 -20.29 -38.96
C ALA A 25 9.94 -21.74 -38.49
N ASP A 26 9.89 -21.95 -37.18
CA ASP A 26 9.47 -23.22 -36.60
C ASP A 26 8.01 -23.07 -36.19
N GLU A 27 7.13 -23.54 -37.08
CA GLU A 27 5.74 -23.85 -36.78
C GLU A 27 5.71 -25.09 -35.86
N GLU A 28 6.04 -24.91 -34.59
CA GLU A 28 5.64 -25.86 -33.54
C GLU A 28 4.34 -25.35 -32.92
N GLY A 29 3.29 -26.16 -33.08
CA GLY A 29 1.92 -25.85 -32.70
C GLY A 29 1.82 -25.30 -31.29
N VAL A 30 1.32 -24.05 -31.21
CA VAL A 30 0.77 -23.53 -29.97
C VAL A 30 -0.54 -24.28 -29.75
N GLU A 31 -0.45 -25.40 -29.02
CA GLU A 31 -1.59 -26.00 -28.35
C GLU A 31 -2.34 -24.84 -27.67
N GLU A 32 -3.58 -24.65 -28.12
CA GLU A 32 -4.53 -23.72 -27.55
C GLU A 32 -4.81 -24.22 -26.12
N ALA A 33 -3.93 -23.86 -25.20
CA ALA A 33 -4.11 -24.05 -23.77
C ALA A 33 -5.28 -23.14 -23.40
N GLY A 34 -6.50 -23.69 -23.54
CA GLY A 34 -7.68 -23.13 -22.94
C GLY A 34 -7.34 -22.87 -21.48
N ALA A 35 -7.19 -21.58 -21.13
CA ALA A 35 -6.91 -21.18 -19.77
C ALA A 35 -8.01 -21.79 -18.90
N GLU A 36 -7.64 -22.84 -18.17
CA GLU A 36 -8.61 -23.67 -17.46
C GLU A 36 -9.42 -22.75 -16.55
N PRO A 37 -10.76 -22.77 -16.60
CA PRO A 37 -11.60 -21.94 -15.75
C PRO A 37 -11.28 -22.14 -14.25
N GLU A 38 -10.65 -23.27 -13.91
CA GLU A 38 -10.11 -23.56 -12.59
C GLU A 38 -8.92 -22.68 -12.22
N PHE A 39 -8.01 -22.37 -13.15
CA PHE A 39 -6.88 -21.47 -12.91
C PHE A 39 -7.35 -20.04 -12.66
N LEU A 40 -8.29 -19.52 -13.46
CA LEU A 40 -8.88 -18.20 -13.21
C LEU A 40 -9.59 -18.17 -11.85
N SER A 41 -10.36 -19.21 -11.53
CA SER A 41 -11.02 -19.35 -10.22
C SER A 41 -10.01 -19.41 -9.07
N GLN A 42 -8.86 -20.08 -9.28
CA GLN A 42 -7.79 -20.17 -8.30
C GLN A 42 -7.09 -18.81 -8.09
N VAL A 43 -6.80 -18.07 -9.17
CA VAL A 43 -6.23 -16.72 -9.09
C VAL A 43 -7.21 -15.75 -8.44
N MET A 44 -8.51 -15.82 -8.78
CA MET A 44 -9.55 -15.03 -8.12
C MET A 44 -9.65 -15.37 -6.64
N ASN A 45 -9.64 -16.64 -6.26
CA ASN A 45 -9.66 -17.06 -4.86
C ASN A 45 -8.39 -16.68 -4.11
N GLN A 46 -7.21 -16.76 -4.72
CA GLN A 46 -5.96 -16.28 -4.14
C GLN A 46 -5.94 -14.76 -3.99
N THR A 47 -6.52 -14.04 -4.95
CA THR A 47 -6.65 -12.58 -4.89
C THR A 47 -7.66 -12.19 -3.81
N LEU A 48 -8.82 -12.83 -3.75
CA LEU A 48 -9.81 -12.63 -2.70
C LEU A 48 -9.26 -13.00 -1.32
N ALA A 49 -8.52 -14.11 -1.21
CA ALA A 49 -7.83 -14.51 0.02
C ALA A 49 -6.71 -13.54 0.38
N GLY A 50 -6.00 -12.96 -0.58
CA GLY A 50 -5.00 -11.91 -0.33
C GLY A 50 -5.62 -10.59 0.11
N LEU A 51 -6.83 -10.29 -0.38
CA LEU A 51 -7.60 -9.10 0.01
C LEU A 51 -8.31 -9.28 1.37
N THR A 52 -8.71 -10.52 1.71
CA THR A 52 -9.39 -10.86 2.97
C THR A 52 -8.48 -11.44 4.04
N SER A 53 -7.23 -11.76 3.71
CA SER A 53 -6.19 -12.07 4.69
C SER A 53 -5.92 -10.80 5.48
N THR A 54 -6.72 -10.61 6.53
CA THR A 54 -6.29 -9.99 7.77
C THR A 54 -5.04 -10.75 8.21
N ARG A 55 -3.89 -10.35 7.65
CA ARG A 55 -2.57 -10.63 8.19
C ARG A 55 -2.71 -10.44 9.69
N GLU A 56 -2.52 -11.51 10.46
CA GLU A 56 -2.70 -11.49 11.91
C GLU A 56 -2.07 -10.20 12.44
N LEU A 57 -2.93 -9.30 12.90
CA LEU A 57 -2.49 -8.02 13.37
C LEU A 57 -1.62 -8.28 14.59
N ASN A 58 -0.56 -7.49 14.72
CA ASN A 58 0.29 -7.59 15.91
C ASN A 58 -0.61 -7.43 17.15
N PRO A 59 -0.56 -8.34 18.13
CA PRO A 59 -1.48 -8.30 19.28
C PRO A 59 -1.38 -6.98 20.06
N LYS A 60 -0.23 -6.30 20.02
CA LYS A 60 -0.07 -4.96 20.61
C LYS A 60 -0.84 -3.89 19.85
N LEU A 61 -0.90 -4.00 18.52
CA LEU A 61 -1.67 -3.10 17.68
C LEU A 61 -3.17 -3.33 17.90
N ASP A 62 -3.61 -4.58 17.92
CA ASP A 62 -5.02 -4.91 18.20
C ASP A 62 -5.48 -4.38 19.55
N ALA A 63 -4.69 -4.60 20.61
CA ALA A 63 -4.99 -4.05 21.92
C ALA A 63 -5.10 -2.51 21.90
N ALA A 64 -4.17 -1.83 21.23
CA ALA A 64 -4.19 -0.37 21.12
C ALA A 64 -5.42 0.15 20.33
N LEU A 65 -5.83 -0.54 19.26
CA LEU A 65 -7.03 -0.17 18.49
C LEU A 65 -8.33 -0.42 19.27
N LEU A 66 -8.39 -1.52 20.02
CA LEU A 66 -9.52 -1.81 20.92
C LEU A 66 -9.63 -0.78 22.04
N ASP A 67 -8.51 -0.29 22.57
CA ASP A 67 -8.50 0.78 23.57
C ASP A 67 -9.06 2.10 23.02
N VAL A 68 -8.84 2.41 21.75
CA VAL A 68 -9.49 3.55 21.08
C VAL A 68 -10.99 3.30 20.94
N ALA A 69 -11.41 2.10 20.53
CA ALA A 69 -12.83 1.75 20.43
C ALA A 69 -13.58 1.83 21.77
N ARG A 70 -12.90 1.50 22.89
CA ARG A 70 -13.42 1.68 24.25
C ARG A 70 -13.56 3.14 24.66
N GLN A 71 -12.70 4.02 24.15
CA GLN A 71 -12.74 5.45 24.46
C GLN A 71 -13.87 6.18 23.74
N TYR A 72 -14.26 5.70 22.55
CA TYR A 72 -15.30 6.31 21.70
C TYR A 72 -16.45 5.32 21.39
N PRO A 73 -17.18 4.83 22.41
CA PRO A 73 -18.21 3.82 22.21
C PRO A 73 -19.39 4.37 21.41
N GLY A 74 -19.77 3.67 20.34
CA GLY A 74 -20.92 4.03 19.50
C GLY A 74 -20.71 5.25 18.59
N GLU A 75 -19.51 5.85 18.59
CA GLU A 75 -19.20 6.92 17.64
C GLU A 75 -19.04 6.37 16.22
N SER A 76 -19.47 7.15 15.22
CA SER A 76 -19.25 6.84 13.81
C SER A 76 -17.84 7.23 13.39
N LEU A 77 -17.30 6.58 12.35
CA LEU A 77 -15.99 6.95 11.82
C LEU A 77 -16.02 8.37 11.22
N SER A 78 -15.43 9.33 11.94
CA SER A 78 -15.17 10.71 11.51
C SER A 78 -13.67 11.00 11.49
N LEU A 79 -13.26 12.12 10.85
CA LEU A 79 -11.86 12.56 10.86
C LEU A 79 -11.36 12.80 12.29
N ASP A 80 -12.15 13.54 13.07
CA ASP A 80 -11.88 13.88 14.46
C ASP A 80 -13.11 13.47 15.30
N PRO A 81 -12.96 12.71 16.39
CA PRO A 81 -11.70 12.20 16.96
C PRO A 81 -11.25 10.84 16.44
N VAL A 82 -12.16 10.04 15.87
CA VAL A 82 -11.95 8.59 15.70
C VAL A 82 -10.77 8.26 14.77
N ALA A 83 -10.73 8.81 13.54
CA ALA A 83 -9.68 8.47 12.60
C ALA A 83 -8.29 8.92 13.07
N ILE A 84 -8.19 10.13 13.63
CA ILE A 84 -6.92 10.64 14.19
C ILE A 84 -6.41 9.73 15.31
N GLU A 85 -7.27 9.33 16.24
CA GLU A 85 -6.84 8.49 17.38
C GLU A 85 -6.49 7.06 16.95
N LEU A 86 -7.21 6.47 15.99
CA LEU A 86 -6.85 5.16 15.43
C LEU A 86 -5.46 5.19 14.77
N ILE A 87 -5.19 6.22 13.97
CA ILE A 87 -3.89 6.39 13.33
C ILE A 87 -2.81 6.68 14.39
N ALA A 88 -3.10 7.52 15.39
CA ALA A 88 -2.16 7.81 16.46
C ALA A 88 -1.78 6.55 17.27
N ALA A 89 -2.77 5.72 17.63
CA ALA A 89 -2.55 4.44 18.29
C ALA A 89 -1.66 3.51 17.44
N SER A 90 -1.95 3.42 16.14
CA SER A 90 -1.15 2.63 15.20
C SER A 90 0.29 3.13 15.07
N LEU A 91 0.48 4.45 14.94
CA LEU A 91 1.80 5.07 14.87
C LEU A 91 2.59 4.90 16.16
N ARG A 92 1.95 4.93 17.33
CA ARG A 92 2.61 4.69 18.62
C ARG A 92 3.18 3.28 18.72
N VAL A 93 2.45 2.28 18.22
CA VAL A 93 2.88 0.87 18.23
C VAL A 93 3.98 0.62 17.21
N GLN A 94 3.83 1.14 15.99
CA GLN A 94 4.74 0.86 14.88
C GLN A 94 6.02 1.72 14.90
N PHE A 95 5.92 2.94 15.42
CA PHE A 95 7.02 3.92 15.41
C PHE A 95 7.21 4.56 16.80
N PRO A 96 7.81 3.83 17.77
CA PRO A 96 8.00 4.34 19.15
C PRO A 96 8.78 5.65 19.24
N ALA A 97 9.68 5.92 18.29
CA ALA A 97 10.42 7.19 18.23
C ALA A 97 9.50 8.40 17.94
N ILE A 98 8.43 8.20 17.16
CA ILE A 98 7.41 9.23 16.88
C ILE A 98 6.52 9.41 18.11
N ALA A 99 6.19 8.32 18.81
CA ALA A 99 5.40 8.35 20.05
C ALA A 99 5.99 9.26 21.14
N GLN A 100 7.31 9.38 21.20
CA GLN A 100 8.00 10.27 22.16
C GLN A 100 7.88 11.76 21.81
N ARG A 101 7.40 12.09 20.61
CA ARG A 101 7.29 13.46 20.08
C ARG A 101 5.83 13.79 19.82
N GLU A 102 5.07 14.05 20.88
CA GLU A 102 3.61 14.25 20.80
C GLU A 102 3.16 15.28 19.73
N PRO A 103 3.82 16.45 19.54
CA PRO A 103 3.44 17.38 18.47
C PRO A 103 3.61 16.80 17.06
N LEU A 104 4.66 15.99 16.85
CA LEU A 104 4.91 15.32 15.58
C LEU A 104 3.90 14.20 15.35
N LEU A 105 3.62 13.40 16.38
CA LEU A 105 2.62 12.34 16.34
C LEU A 105 1.24 12.90 15.95
N ARG A 106 0.78 13.97 16.62
CA ARG A 106 -0.50 14.61 16.29
C ARG A 106 -0.54 15.08 14.84
N ARG A 107 0.51 15.77 14.39
CA ARG A 107 0.58 16.29 13.02
C ARG A 107 0.55 15.17 11.99
N MET A 108 1.30 14.10 12.21
CA MET A 108 1.33 12.94 11.30
C MET A 108 0.00 12.20 11.30
N SER A 109 -0.61 12.03 12.47
CA SER A 109 -1.89 11.34 12.60
C SER A 109 -3.00 12.08 11.86
N LEU A 110 -3.05 13.41 11.99
CA LEU A 110 -3.97 14.25 11.22
C LEU A 110 -3.73 14.10 9.71
N TRP A 111 -2.50 14.28 9.25
CA TRP A 111 -2.19 14.25 7.81
C TRP A 111 -2.49 12.89 7.17
N VAL A 112 -2.18 11.80 7.88
CA VAL A 112 -2.49 10.43 7.44
C VAL A 112 -4.00 10.18 7.48
N ALA A 113 -4.70 10.60 8.53
CA ALA A 113 -6.16 10.45 8.62
C ALA A 113 -6.87 11.21 7.49
N GLU A 114 -6.47 12.45 7.19
CA GLU A 114 -6.97 13.22 6.05
C GLU A 114 -6.72 12.49 4.73
N SER A 115 -5.50 11.99 4.51
CA SER A 115 -5.13 11.27 3.29
C SER A 115 -5.92 9.97 3.12
N VAL A 116 -6.10 9.21 4.20
CA VAL A 116 -6.88 7.96 4.19
C VAL A 116 -8.36 8.23 3.94
N LEU A 117 -8.93 9.27 4.54
CA LEU A 117 -10.34 9.60 4.36
C LEU A 117 -10.63 10.25 3.00
N ALA A 118 -9.62 10.82 2.34
CA ALA A 118 -9.71 11.32 0.97
C ALA A 118 -9.78 10.20 -0.07
N ASP A 119 -9.24 9.01 0.21
CA ASP A 119 -9.38 7.82 -0.63
C ASP A 119 -10.66 7.03 -0.24
N PRO A 120 -11.67 6.92 -1.12
CA PRO A 120 -12.90 6.18 -0.82
C PRO A 120 -12.67 4.71 -0.44
N ALA A 121 -11.69 4.04 -1.06
CA ALA A 121 -11.40 2.64 -0.80
C ALA A 121 -10.71 2.45 0.56
N ALA A 122 -9.78 3.33 0.92
CA ALA A 122 -9.16 3.32 2.25
C ALA A 122 -10.16 3.70 3.34
N ARG A 123 -11.01 4.70 3.10
CA ARG A 123 -12.11 5.07 4.00
C ARG A 123 -13.06 3.91 4.27
N HIS A 124 -13.46 3.16 3.24
CA HIS A 124 -14.34 2.01 3.41
C HIS A 124 -13.72 0.93 4.29
N ARG A 125 -12.46 0.56 4.01
CA ARG A 125 -11.71 -0.42 4.82
C ARG A 125 -11.55 0.03 6.27
N LEU A 126 -11.29 1.32 6.49
CA LEU A 126 -11.20 1.88 7.85
C LEU A 126 -12.55 1.83 8.57
N ALA A 127 -13.65 2.05 7.87
CA ALA A 127 -15.01 1.96 8.44
C ALA A 127 -15.37 0.53 8.82
N GLU A 128 -15.04 -0.45 7.99
CA GLU A 128 -15.21 -1.87 8.30
C GLU A 128 -14.38 -2.30 9.51
N LEU A 129 -13.11 -1.85 9.57
CA LEU A 129 -12.26 -2.08 10.73
C LEU A 129 -12.88 -1.48 12.01
N TRP A 130 -13.36 -0.23 11.94
CA TRP A 130 -13.97 0.44 13.08
C TRP A 130 -15.25 -0.26 13.57
N ALA A 131 -16.12 -0.68 12.65
CA ALA A 131 -17.33 -1.42 12.98
C ALA A 131 -16.98 -2.73 13.73
N ARG A 132 -16.01 -3.49 13.22
CA ARG A 132 -15.53 -4.72 13.87
C ARG A 132 -14.95 -4.47 15.27
N LEU A 133 -14.18 -3.39 15.44
CA LEU A 133 -13.63 -3.02 16.75
C LEU A 133 -14.74 -2.64 17.73
N GLY A 134 -15.78 -1.93 17.26
CA GLY A 134 -16.95 -1.59 18.06
C GLY A 134 -17.75 -2.80 18.51
N GLU A 135 -17.93 -3.80 17.65
CA GLU A 135 -18.58 -5.07 17.99
C GLU A 135 -17.78 -5.87 19.02
N ALA A 136 -16.44 -5.86 18.94
CA ALA A 136 -15.57 -6.59 19.86
C ALA A 136 -15.49 -6.00 21.28
N VAL A 137 -15.94 -4.75 21.46
CA VAL A 137 -15.92 -4.03 22.75
C VAL A 137 -17.26 -4.13 23.50
N GLN A 138 -18.35 -4.48 22.82
CA GLN A 138 -19.68 -4.70 23.41
C GLN A 138 -19.76 -6.02 24.19
#